data_AF-A0AAE3C8G9-F1
#
_entry.id   AF-A0AAE3C8G9-F1
#
_cell.length_a   1.000
_cell.length_b   1.000
_cell.length_c   1.000
_cell.angle_alpha   90.00
_cell.angle_beta   90.00
_cell.angle_gamma   90.00
#
_symmetry.space_group_name_H-M   'P 1'
#
loop_
_entity.id
_entity.type
_entity.pdbx_description
1 polymer ?
#
loop_
_entity_poly.entity_id
_entity_poly.type
_entity_poly.pdbx_seq_one_letter_code
_entity_poly.pdbx_strand_id
1 'polypeptide(L)'
;SDTLNNFTMLRRAAIEMDDKDVGWPLIGVPATIWIGKEGVSEGERLETAFKETVLAAILVARYADLLIIHSSELWTFLPLVVLVSNLYEDPRIHPAVTPELMPIGTPDQNSPVMITTNFALTAYTVKSDLEQAKINAWLIIMDTGGIGV
;
A
#
# COMPACT_ATOMS: atom_id res chain seq x y z
N SER A 1 -20.28 -10.62 6.23
CA SER A 1 -19.92 -11.69 5.29
C SER A 1 -20.58 -11.43 3.95
N ASP A 2 -21.89 -11.21 3.95
CA ASP A 2 -22.72 -11.10 2.74
C ASP A 2 -22.27 -9.99 1.78
N THR A 3 -21.91 -8.80 2.28
CA THR A 3 -21.42 -7.69 1.43
C THR A 3 -20.19 -8.07 0.60
N LEU A 4 -19.23 -8.79 1.19
CA LEU A 4 -17.99 -9.18 0.48
C LEU A 4 -18.28 -10.22 -0.61
N ASN A 5 -19.19 -11.15 -0.33
CA ASN A 5 -19.64 -12.14 -1.30
C ASN A 5 -20.38 -11.46 -2.45
N ASN A 6 -21.26 -10.50 -2.14
CA ASN A 6 -22.00 -9.75 -3.16
C ASN A 6 -21.07 -8.96 -4.08
N PHE A 7 -20.04 -8.29 -3.55
CA PHE A 7 -19.07 -7.55 -4.37
C PHE A 7 -18.30 -8.48 -5.31
N THR A 8 -17.89 -9.64 -4.79
CA THR A 8 -17.25 -10.67 -5.60
C THR A 8 -18.18 -11.21 -6.68
N MET A 9 -19.43 -11.50 -6.35
CA MET A 9 -20.42 -12.01 -7.31
C MET A 9 -20.76 -10.98 -8.38
N LEU A 10 -20.96 -9.71 -8.02
CA LEU A 10 -21.22 -8.62 -8.97
C LEU A 10 -20.05 -8.44 -9.94
N ARG A 11 -18.81 -8.41 -9.42
CA ARG A 11 -17.62 -8.28 -10.27
C ARG A 11 -17.44 -9.47 -11.21
N ARG A 12 -17.70 -10.69 -10.72
CA ARG A 12 -17.64 -11.91 -11.53
C ARG A 12 -18.77 -11.96 -12.57
N ALA A 13 -19.99 -11.60 -12.22
CA ALA A 13 -21.10 -11.53 -13.18
C ALA A 13 -20.81 -10.51 -14.29
N ALA A 14 -20.29 -9.33 -13.94
CA ALA A 14 -19.92 -8.32 -14.91
C ALA A 14 -18.80 -8.76 -15.87
N ILE A 15 -17.77 -9.48 -15.38
CA ILE A 15 -16.59 -9.86 -16.18
C ILE A 15 -16.75 -11.23 -16.84
N GLU A 16 -17.13 -12.26 -16.08
CA GLU A 16 -17.19 -13.65 -16.55
C GLU A 16 -18.48 -13.95 -17.30
N MET A 17 -19.62 -13.34 -16.91
CA MET A 17 -20.92 -13.58 -17.53
C MET A 17 -21.35 -12.49 -18.52
N ASP A 18 -20.54 -11.44 -18.69
CA ASP A 18 -20.82 -10.26 -19.53
C ASP A 18 -22.19 -9.61 -19.23
N ASP A 19 -22.61 -9.65 -17.96
CA ASP A 19 -23.86 -9.05 -17.53
C ASP A 19 -23.69 -7.53 -17.40
N LYS A 20 -24.26 -6.79 -18.36
CA LYS A 20 -24.15 -5.34 -18.46
C LYS A 20 -24.94 -4.59 -17.39
N ASP A 21 -25.95 -5.22 -16.80
CA ASP A 21 -26.79 -4.56 -15.79
C ASP A 21 -26.02 -4.35 -14.47
N VAL A 22 -24.99 -5.17 -14.23
CA VAL A 22 -24.14 -5.13 -13.02
C VAL A 22 -22.72 -4.60 -13.30
N GLY A 23 -22.44 -4.11 -14.51
CA GLY A 23 -21.13 -3.62 -14.96
C GLY A 23 -20.70 -2.25 -14.43
N TRP A 24 -21.23 -1.81 -13.29
CA TRP A 24 -21.03 -0.48 -12.74
C TRP A 24 -20.08 -0.47 -11.53
N PRO A 25 -19.45 0.68 -11.20
CA PRO A 25 -18.61 0.79 -10.00
C PRO A 25 -19.37 0.48 -8.71
N LEU A 26 -18.68 -0.13 -7.75
CA LEU A 26 -19.24 -0.55 -6.46
C LEU A 26 -18.88 0.45 -5.34
N ILE A 27 -19.89 0.82 -4.55
CA ILE A 27 -19.74 1.73 -3.40
C ILE A 27 -19.81 0.94 -2.10
N GLY A 28 -18.77 1.04 -1.27
CA GLY A 28 -18.73 0.49 0.09
C GLY A 28 -18.91 1.58 1.16
N VAL A 29 -19.65 1.29 2.22
CA VAL A 29 -19.93 2.24 3.32
C VAL A 29 -19.43 1.67 4.66
N PRO A 30 -18.10 1.67 4.91
CA PRO A 30 -17.55 1.26 6.20
C PRO A 30 -17.98 2.20 7.36
N ALA A 31 -18.39 3.43 7.07
CA ALA A 31 -18.96 4.38 8.04
C ALA A 31 -20.17 3.84 8.83
N THR A 32 -20.84 2.79 8.35
CA THR A 32 -21.94 2.12 9.06
C THR A 32 -21.55 1.57 10.44
N ILE A 33 -20.27 1.31 10.69
CA ILE A 33 -19.77 0.88 12.01
C ILE A 33 -20.03 1.93 13.10
N TRP A 34 -20.19 3.20 12.73
CA TRP A 34 -20.46 4.30 13.66
C TRP A 34 -21.95 4.45 14.02
N ILE A 35 -22.85 3.73 13.35
CA ILE A 35 -24.29 3.79 13.64
C ILE A 35 -24.53 3.32 15.09
N GLY A 36 -25.12 4.20 15.89
CA GLY A 36 -25.43 3.92 17.30
C GLY A 36 -24.25 4.10 18.27
N LYS A 37 -23.10 4.60 17.81
CA LYS A 37 -21.91 4.84 18.64
C LYS A 37 -21.65 6.33 18.90
N GLU A 38 -22.68 7.06 19.31
CA GLU A 38 -22.58 8.48 19.66
C GLU A 38 -22.19 8.65 21.15
N GLY A 39 -21.21 9.51 21.44
CA GLY A 39 -20.80 9.83 22.81
C GLY A 39 -19.99 8.75 23.54
N VAL A 40 -19.40 7.80 22.80
CA VAL A 40 -18.55 6.74 23.36
C VAL A 40 -17.24 7.26 23.95
N SER A 41 -16.69 6.51 24.91
CA SER A 41 -15.38 6.81 25.52
C SER A 41 -14.26 6.87 24.46
N GLU A 42 -13.19 7.58 24.75
CA GLU A 42 -12.05 7.74 23.84
C GLU A 42 -11.45 6.39 23.42
N GLY A 43 -11.33 5.43 24.34
CA GLY A 43 -10.84 4.08 24.04
C GLY A 43 -11.74 3.32 23.05
N GLU A 44 -13.06 3.40 23.22
CA GLU A 44 -14.00 2.74 22.31
C GLU A 44 -14.05 3.43 20.93
N ARG A 45 -13.87 4.75 20.90
CA ARG A 45 -13.74 5.52 19.65
C ARG A 45 -12.53 5.04 18.84
N LEU A 46 -11.38 4.85 19.48
CA LEU A 46 -10.16 4.34 18.83
C LEU A 46 -10.36 2.94 18.26
N GLU A 47 -10.97 2.03 19.03
CA GLU A 47 -11.26 0.67 18.56
C GLU A 47 -12.24 0.67 17.37
N THR A 48 -13.23 1.55 17.41
CA THR A 48 -14.24 1.70 16.35
C THR A 48 -13.62 2.23 15.06
N ALA A 49 -12.80 3.27 15.16
CA ALA A 49 -12.03 3.83 14.03
C ALA A 49 -11.06 2.81 13.43
N PHE A 50 -10.41 2.00 14.27
CA PHE A 50 -9.55 0.92 13.81
C PHE A 50 -10.35 -0.15 13.04
N LYS A 51 -11.51 -0.57 13.56
CA LYS A 51 -12.41 -1.51 12.87
C LYS A 51 -12.94 -0.97 11.55
N GLU A 52 -13.27 0.32 11.49
CA GLU A 52 -13.66 0.99 10.24
C GLU A 52 -12.55 0.91 9.20
N THR A 53 -11.31 1.20 9.60
CA THR A 53 -10.13 1.15 8.73
C THR A 53 -9.90 -0.27 8.20
N VAL A 54 -10.02 -1.28 9.06
CA VAL A 54 -9.88 -2.70 8.65
C VAL A 54 -10.98 -3.10 7.67
N LEU A 55 -12.24 -2.71 7.93
CA LEU A 55 -13.33 -3.00 7.01
C LEU A 55 -13.14 -2.30 5.66
N ALA A 56 -12.72 -1.03 5.67
CA ALA A 56 -12.38 -0.29 4.47
C ALA A 56 -11.28 -0.99 3.66
N ALA A 57 -10.20 -1.45 4.30
CA ALA A 57 -9.11 -2.17 3.66
C ALA A 57 -9.60 -3.47 2.99
N ILE A 58 -10.48 -4.22 3.65
CA ILE A 58 -11.06 -5.46 3.08
C ILE A 58 -11.93 -5.12 1.86
N LEU A 59 -12.71 -4.05 1.90
CA LEU A 59 -13.55 -3.61 0.79
C LEU A 59 -12.69 -3.16 -0.41
N VAL A 60 -11.62 -2.40 -0.20
CA VAL A 60 -10.63 -2.07 -1.25
C VAL A 60 -10.08 -3.34 -1.89
N ALA A 61 -9.67 -4.32 -1.08
CA ALA A 61 -9.15 -5.60 -1.56
C ALA A 61 -10.21 -6.50 -2.24
N ARG A 62 -11.50 -6.13 -2.15
CA ARG A 62 -12.65 -6.86 -2.68
C ARG A 62 -13.52 -5.98 -3.58
N TYR A 63 -12.86 -5.35 -4.56
CA TYR A 63 -13.50 -4.70 -5.71
C TYR A 63 -14.39 -3.49 -5.37
N ALA A 64 -14.25 -2.89 -4.18
CA ALA A 64 -14.89 -1.60 -3.93
C ALA A 64 -14.16 -0.48 -4.67
N ASP A 65 -14.90 0.31 -5.44
CA ASP A 65 -14.36 1.41 -6.24
C ASP A 65 -14.44 2.76 -5.51
N LEU A 66 -15.43 2.91 -4.62
CA LEU A 66 -15.60 4.11 -3.79
C LEU A 66 -15.96 3.73 -2.36
N LEU A 67 -15.34 4.41 -1.38
CA LEU A 67 -15.59 4.19 0.04
C LEU A 67 -16.06 5.46 0.75
N ILE A 68 -17.06 5.31 1.62
CA ILE A 68 -17.53 6.37 2.53
C ILE A 68 -17.04 6.05 3.95
N ILE A 69 -16.11 6.85 4.44
CA ILE A 69 -15.44 6.71 5.74
C ILE A 69 -15.86 7.90 6.62
N HIS A 70 -16.11 7.65 7.89
CA HIS A 70 -16.48 8.64 8.90
C HIS A 70 -15.26 9.15 9.69
N SER A 71 -14.31 8.28 10.06
CA SER A 71 -13.09 8.71 10.76
C SER A 71 -12.34 9.79 9.98
N SER A 72 -11.83 10.79 10.69
CA SER A 72 -11.12 11.95 10.12
C SER A 72 -9.64 11.98 10.48
N GLU A 73 -9.17 11.03 11.28
CA GLU A 73 -7.82 11.00 11.80
C GLU A 73 -6.80 10.51 10.75
N LEU A 74 -5.64 11.18 10.61
CA LEU A 74 -4.66 10.82 9.56
C LEU A 74 -4.17 9.36 9.62
N TRP A 75 -4.02 8.82 10.83
CA TRP A 75 -3.52 7.47 11.05
C TRP A 75 -4.49 6.37 10.58
N THR A 76 -5.79 6.66 10.42
CA THR A 76 -6.75 5.72 9.83
C THR A 76 -6.65 5.71 8.30
N PHE A 77 -6.35 6.85 7.68
CA PHE A 77 -6.23 6.97 6.23
C PHE A 77 -4.89 6.47 5.68
N LEU A 78 -3.78 6.70 6.39
CA LEU A 78 -2.45 6.32 5.94
C LEU A 78 -2.36 4.85 5.46
N PRO A 79 -2.82 3.84 6.22
CA PRO A 79 -2.77 2.46 5.75
C PRO A 79 -3.64 2.21 4.52
N LEU A 80 -4.78 2.90 4.36
CA LEU A 80 -5.65 2.77 3.20
C LEU A 80 -5.01 3.34 1.94
N VAL A 81 -4.39 4.51 2.04
CA VAL A 81 -3.67 5.13 0.91
C VAL A 81 -2.50 4.24 0.47
N VAL A 82 -1.70 3.75 1.42
CA VAL A 82 -0.60 2.83 1.12
C VAL A 82 -1.11 1.54 0.48
N LEU A 83 -2.21 0.96 0.99
CA LEU A 83 -2.82 -0.24 0.43
C LEU A 83 -3.27 -0.04 -1.01
N VAL A 84 -3.99 1.05 -1.31
CA VAL A 84 -4.46 1.36 -2.66
C VAL A 84 -3.27 1.57 -3.60
N SER A 85 -2.27 2.35 -3.19
CA SER A 85 -1.06 2.56 -4.01
C SER A 85 -0.37 1.24 -4.35
N ASN A 86 -0.24 0.32 -3.39
CA ASN A 86 0.41 -0.97 -3.61
C ASN A 86 -0.46 -1.94 -4.44
N LEU A 87 -1.78 -1.93 -4.27
CA LEU A 87 -2.69 -2.89 -4.91
C LEU A 87 -2.99 -2.54 -6.38
N TYR A 88 -2.95 -1.26 -6.72
CA TYR A 88 -3.20 -0.76 -8.08
C TYR A 88 -1.93 -0.42 -8.87
N GLU A 89 -0.75 -0.72 -8.33
CA GLU A 89 0.50 -0.65 -9.07
C GLU A 89 0.54 -1.73 -10.16
N ASP A 90 1.10 -1.42 -11.34
CA ASP A 90 1.19 -2.39 -12.43
C ASP A 90 2.20 -3.49 -12.06
N PRO A 91 1.78 -4.76 -11.90
CA PRO A 91 2.68 -5.84 -11.48
C PRO A 91 3.73 -6.22 -12.53
N ARG A 92 3.60 -5.72 -13.78
CA ARG A 92 4.51 -6.01 -14.88
C ARG A 92 5.68 -5.04 -14.94
N ILE A 93 5.52 -3.85 -14.35
CA ILE A 93 6.58 -2.84 -14.29
C ILE A 93 7.36 -3.13 -13.02
N HIS A 94 8.59 -3.59 -13.17
CA HIS A 94 9.47 -3.73 -12.01
C HIS A 94 9.76 -2.33 -11.45
N PRO A 95 9.44 -2.06 -10.17
CA PRO A 95 9.74 -0.78 -9.57
C PRO A 95 11.24 -0.55 -9.64
N ALA A 96 11.64 0.54 -10.28
CA ALA A 96 13.03 0.92 -10.45
C ALA A 96 13.33 2.15 -9.61
N VAL A 97 14.47 2.14 -8.94
CA VAL A 97 14.97 3.31 -8.20
C VAL A 97 15.75 4.20 -9.16
N THR A 98 15.69 5.52 -8.96
CA THR A 98 16.47 6.47 -9.73
C THR A 98 17.96 6.10 -9.65
N PRO A 99 18.65 5.88 -10.78
CA PRO A 99 20.08 5.64 -10.79
C PRO A 99 20.83 6.85 -10.25
N GLU A 100 21.42 6.72 -9.06
CA GLU A 100 22.14 7.79 -8.40
C GLU A 100 23.27 7.27 -7.50
N LEU A 101 24.17 8.17 -7.13
CA LEU A 101 25.14 7.96 -6.07
C LEU A 101 24.51 8.40 -4.75
N MET A 102 24.19 7.44 -3.89
CA MET A 102 23.56 7.67 -2.60
C MET A 102 24.57 7.54 -1.46
N PRO A 103 24.70 8.54 -0.56
CA PRO A 103 25.47 8.37 0.66
C PRO A 103 24.67 7.57 1.70
N ILE A 104 25.27 6.53 2.26
CA ILE A 104 24.72 5.78 3.40
C ILE A 104 25.44 6.22 4.68
N GLY A 105 24.70 6.79 5.63
CA GLY A 105 25.27 7.36 6.85
C GLY A 105 26.05 8.64 6.60
N THR A 106 27.29 8.70 7.08
CA THR A 106 28.24 9.81 6.85
C THR A 106 29.52 9.30 6.19
N PRO A 107 29.50 8.97 4.90
CA PRO A 107 30.67 8.45 4.20
C PRO A 107 31.72 9.53 3.96
N ASP A 108 32.99 9.14 4.05
CA ASP A 108 34.17 9.96 3.76
C ASP A 108 34.89 9.46 2.49
N GLN A 109 36.08 10.02 2.19
CA GLN A 109 36.88 9.63 1.03
C GLN A 109 37.49 8.22 1.14
N ASN A 110 37.55 7.64 2.34
CA ASN A 110 38.08 6.29 2.58
C ASN A 110 36.98 5.24 2.69
N SER A 111 35.71 5.66 2.64
CA SER A 111 34.57 4.79 2.82
C SER A 111 34.38 3.87 1.62
N PRO A 112 33.95 2.61 1.83
CA PRO A 112 33.75 1.65 0.75
C PRO A 112 32.68 2.12 -0.23
N VAL A 113 32.91 1.83 -1.51
CA VAL A 113 31.95 2.05 -2.60
C VAL A 113 31.32 0.71 -2.95
N MET A 114 30.00 0.63 -2.87
CA MET A 114 29.21 -0.53 -3.24
C MET A 114 28.37 -0.23 -4.48
N ILE A 115 28.23 -1.22 -5.35
CA ILE A 115 27.49 -1.09 -6.61
C ILE A 115 26.30 -2.06 -6.54
N THR A 116 25.12 -1.56 -6.89
CA THR A 116 23.89 -2.34 -6.99
C THR A 116 23.14 -1.98 -8.28
N THR A 117 22.11 -2.75 -8.62
CA THR A 117 21.22 -2.48 -9.75
C THR A 117 20.05 -1.61 -9.34
N ASN A 118 19.37 -1.01 -10.31
CA ASN A 118 18.22 -0.15 -10.06
C ASN A 118 16.92 -0.89 -9.77
N PHE A 119 16.92 -2.22 -9.64
CA PHE A 119 15.75 -2.95 -9.18
C PHE A 119 15.46 -2.61 -7.71
N ALA A 120 14.26 -2.08 -7.42
CA ALA A 120 13.95 -1.48 -6.13
C ALA A 120 14.15 -2.43 -4.95
N LEU A 121 13.75 -3.70 -5.09
CA LEU A 121 13.94 -4.67 -4.01
C LEU A 121 15.43 -4.87 -3.70
N THR A 122 16.28 -5.06 -4.70
CA THR A 122 17.72 -5.22 -4.51
C THR A 122 18.36 -3.96 -3.91
N ALA A 123 18.02 -2.78 -4.44
CA ALA A 123 18.57 -1.52 -3.96
C ALA A 123 18.16 -1.23 -2.50
N TYR A 124 16.89 -1.43 -2.14
CA TYR A 124 16.41 -1.23 -0.77
C TYR A 124 16.92 -2.26 0.21
N THR A 125 17.09 -3.53 -0.20
CA THR A 125 17.69 -4.56 0.66
C THR A 125 19.14 -4.22 0.97
N VAL A 126 19.96 -3.91 -0.03
CA VAL A 126 21.37 -3.53 0.19
C VAL A 126 21.47 -2.28 1.05
N LYS A 127 20.64 -1.27 0.79
CA LYS A 127 20.57 -0.06 1.62
C LYS A 127 20.22 -0.38 3.07
N SER A 128 19.17 -1.18 3.28
CA SER A 128 18.70 -1.54 4.63
C SER A 128 19.76 -2.33 5.40
N ASP A 129 20.47 -3.25 4.75
CA ASP A 129 21.54 -4.02 5.37
C ASP A 129 22.72 -3.12 5.77
N LEU A 130 23.09 -2.14 4.93
CA LEU A 130 24.15 -1.18 5.25
C LEU A 130 23.79 -0.26 6.41
N GLU A 131 22.55 0.24 6.43
CA GLU A 131 22.02 1.07 7.53
C GLU A 131 21.97 0.28 8.84
N GLN A 132 21.48 -0.97 8.81
CA GLN A 132 21.43 -1.85 9.98
C GLN A 132 22.83 -2.23 10.49
N ALA A 133 23.78 -2.47 9.58
CA ALA A 133 25.18 -2.74 9.91
C ALA A 133 25.95 -1.50 10.38
N LYS A 134 25.36 -0.30 10.29
CA LYS A 134 25.98 0.99 10.63
C LYS A 134 27.29 1.23 9.86
N ILE A 135 27.35 0.78 8.62
CA ILE A 135 28.50 0.95 7.73
C ILE A 135 28.30 2.24 6.94
N ASN A 136 29.25 3.17 7.05
CA ASN A 136 29.29 4.35 6.19
C ASN A 136 29.83 3.93 4.82
N ALA A 137 29.04 4.11 3.76
CA ALA A 137 29.39 3.68 2.42
C ALA A 137 28.79 4.59 1.34
N TRP A 138 29.41 4.57 0.17
CA TRP A 138 28.86 5.14 -1.05
C TRP A 138 28.12 4.04 -1.82
N LEU A 139 26.82 4.19 -2.07
CA LEU A 139 26.03 3.23 -2.84
C LEU A 139 25.77 3.80 -4.24
N ILE A 140 26.26 3.10 -5.27
CA ILE A 140 26.00 3.42 -6.67
C ILE A 140 24.88 2.54 -7.18
N ILE A 141 23.78 3.16 -7.59
CA ILE A 141 22.66 2.47 -8.23
C ILE A 141 22.84 2.57 -9.75
N MET A 142 23.17 1.45 -10.39
CA MET A 142 23.34 1.36 -11.84
C MET A 142 22.00 1.09 -12.53
N ASP A 143 21.75 1.76 -13.65
CA ASP A 143 20.57 1.48 -14.47
C ASP A 143 20.70 0.15 -15.20
N THR A 144 19.88 -0.83 -14.82
CA THR A 144 19.76 -2.13 -15.49
C THR A 144 18.35 -2.37 -16.02
N GLY A 145 17.53 -1.31 -16.17
CA GLY A 145 16.14 -1.43 -16.60
C GLY A 145 15.24 -2.17 -15.60
N GLY A 146 15.60 -2.18 -14.31
CA GLY A 146 14.83 -2.85 -13.26
C GLY A 146 15.07 -4.37 -13.17
N ILE A 147 16.11 -4.89 -13.81
CA ILE A 147 16.52 -6.29 -13.68
C ILE A 147 17.37 -6.45 -12.42
N GLY A 148 17.00 -7.39 -11.56
CA GLY A 148 17.76 -7.73 -10.35
C GLY A 148 19.15 -8.32 -10.65
N VAL A 149 20.01 -8.36 -9.63
CA VAL A 149 21.28 -9.10 -9.65
C VAL A 149 21.02 -10.59 -9.45
#